data_AF-A0A7Y2CS16-F1
#
_entry.id   AF-A0A7Y2CS16-F1
#
_cell.length_a   1.000
_cell.length_b   1.000
_cell.length_c   1.000
_cell.angle_alpha   90.00
_cell.angle_beta   90.00
_cell.angle_gamma   90.00
#
_symmetry.space_group_name_H-M   'P 1'
#
loop_
_entity.id
_entity.type
_entity.pdbx_description
1 polymer ?
#
loop_
_entity_poly.entity_id
_entity_poly.type
_entity_poly.pdbx_seq_one_letter_code
_entity_poly.pdbx_strand_id
1 'polypeptide(L)'
;MTRYIHSQIALLGVLLIAIAWPVKSADAQSTFDASWYDPSATYLKLEVGSDGVYAVTGSDLANSGVPLLSVDPASFRIIESGREIPLFYSGANPASMTASDYLAFVGRRNTGAAEDYLYDGDPSRRSSTYNSLFSDTTTYWLTWRGNPGSRMERVPPSAGTVALGTTRDTLHLEPDNTYYPGDSASRGNPLYTDREGYYWARVAHNTNQGDRERTDDVQLSSARSSTADTAFVRVRLNSETTSRHHV
;
A
#
# COMPACT_ATOMS: atom_id res chain seq x y z
N MET A 1 -45.18 16.85 -86.75
CA MET A 1 -44.00 16.07 -87.18
C MET A 1 -42.85 16.43 -86.24
N THR A 2 -42.69 15.65 -85.19
CA THR A 2 -41.82 15.94 -84.04
C THR A 2 -40.50 15.20 -84.22
N ARG A 3 -39.39 15.92 -84.05
CA ARG A 3 -38.01 15.41 -84.02
C ARG A 3 -37.50 15.32 -82.58
N TYR A 4 -36.41 14.55 -82.42
CA TYR A 4 -35.38 14.55 -81.34
C TYR A 4 -35.70 13.74 -80.06
N ILE A 5 -34.81 12.99 -79.37
CA ILE A 5 -33.35 12.67 -79.40
C ILE A 5 -33.13 11.31 -78.69
N HIS A 6 -32.10 10.57 -79.10
CA HIS A 6 -31.56 9.38 -78.41
C HIS A 6 -30.83 9.76 -77.11
N SER A 7 -31.08 9.04 -76.01
CA SER A 7 -30.25 9.11 -74.80
C SER A 7 -29.71 7.71 -74.46
N GLN A 8 -28.39 7.57 -74.51
CA GLN A 8 -27.62 6.41 -74.07
C GLN A 8 -27.37 6.54 -72.56
N ILE A 9 -27.80 5.57 -71.76
CA ILE A 9 -27.48 5.51 -70.33
C ILE A 9 -26.31 4.54 -70.16
N ALA A 10 -25.14 5.08 -69.83
CA ALA A 10 -23.96 4.33 -69.43
C ALA A 10 -24.10 3.88 -67.96
N LEU A 11 -23.94 2.58 -67.70
CA LEU A 11 -23.79 2.06 -66.33
C LEU A 11 -22.38 2.40 -65.81
N LEU A 12 -22.29 3.22 -64.75
CA LEU A 12 -21.10 3.33 -63.92
C LEU A 12 -21.11 2.24 -62.85
N GLY A 13 -20.17 1.30 -62.93
CA GLY A 13 -19.86 0.37 -61.84
C GLY A 13 -19.00 1.05 -60.78
N VAL A 14 -19.44 1.01 -59.51
CA VAL A 14 -18.66 1.50 -58.36
C VAL A 14 -17.74 0.38 -57.89
N LEU A 15 -16.42 0.61 -57.94
CA LEU A 15 -15.39 -0.26 -57.39
C LEU A 15 -15.13 0.14 -55.93
N LEU A 16 -15.56 -0.68 -54.98
CA LEU A 16 -15.22 -0.54 -53.56
C LEU A 16 -13.81 -1.09 -53.30
N ILE A 17 -12.85 -0.21 -53.08
CA ILE A 17 -11.50 -0.56 -52.61
C ILE A 17 -11.56 -0.66 -51.08
N ALA A 18 -11.50 -1.88 -50.55
CA ALA A 18 -11.35 -2.13 -49.12
C ALA A 18 -9.89 -1.86 -48.71
N ILE A 19 -9.66 -0.74 -48.03
CA ILE A 19 -8.35 -0.42 -47.42
C ILE A 19 -8.30 -1.18 -46.08
N ALA A 20 -7.62 -2.33 -46.07
CA ALA A 20 -7.31 -3.05 -44.84
C ALA A 20 -6.18 -2.33 -44.10
N TRP A 21 -6.50 -1.55 -43.08
CA TRP A 21 -5.50 -1.07 -42.12
C TRP A 21 -5.04 -2.26 -41.26
N PRO A 22 -3.72 -2.50 -41.12
CA PRO A 22 -3.24 -3.52 -40.21
C PRO A 22 -3.62 -3.09 -38.79
N VAL A 23 -4.60 -3.77 -38.21
CA VAL A 23 -4.86 -3.71 -36.77
C VAL A 23 -3.65 -4.36 -36.11
N LYS A 24 -2.76 -3.55 -35.54
CA LYS A 24 -1.76 -4.07 -34.61
C LYS A 24 -2.51 -4.52 -33.37
N SER A 25 -2.75 -5.82 -33.23
CA SER A 25 -3.17 -6.39 -31.96
C SER A 25 -2.07 -6.10 -30.95
N ALA A 26 -2.31 -5.15 -30.05
CA ALA A 26 -1.54 -5.02 -28.84
C ALA A 26 -2.02 -6.12 -27.90
N ASP A 27 -1.28 -7.21 -27.81
CA ASP A 27 -1.46 -8.16 -26.72
C ASP A 27 -1.12 -7.43 -25.43
N ALA A 28 -2.14 -6.92 -24.74
CA ALA A 28 -2.04 -6.53 -23.34
C ALA A 28 -1.89 -7.82 -22.52
N GLN A 29 -0.69 -8.42 -22.59
CA GLN A 29 -0.34 -9.56 -21.75
C GLN A 29 -0.36 -9.06 -20.31
N SER A 30 -1.24 -9.62 -19.47
CA SER A 30 -1.32 -9.24 -18.06
C SER A 30 0.04 -9.43 -17.43
N THR A 31 0.59 -8.40 -16.79
CA THR A 31 1.81 -8.48 -15.97
C THR A 31 1.59 -9.23 -14.65
N PHE A 32 0.46 -9.92 -14.51
CA PHE A 32 0.14 -10.72 -13.35
C PHE A 32 1.02 -11.97 -13.30
N ASP A 33 1.91 -12.01 -12.31
CA ASP A 33 2.71 -13.19 -12.00
C ASP A 33 1.97 -14.06 -10.98
N ALA A 34 1.49 -15.23 -11.44
CA ALA A 34 0.82 -16.21 -10.59
C ALA A 34 1.79 -17.15 -9.85
N SER A 35 3.11 -17.00 -10.03
CA SER A 35 4.13 -17.93 -9.53
C SER A 35 4.18 -18.05 -8.01
N TRP A 36 3.64 -17.06 -7.29
CA TRP A 36 3.56 -17.07 -5.83
C TRP A 36 2.52 -18.05 -5.28
N TYR A 37 1.53 -18.47 -6.10
CA TYR A 37 0.41 -19.29 -5.67
C TYR A 37 0.54 -20.75 -6.14
N ASP A 38 0.51 -21.67 -5.17
CA ASP A 38 0.44 -23.11 -5.40
C ASP A 38 -0.84 -23.64 -4.74
N PRO A 39 -1.85 -24.10 -5.50
CA PRO A 39 -3.12 -24.58 -4.94
C PRO A 39 -2.97 -25.84 -4.07
N SER A 40 -1.83 -26.53 -4.12
CA SER A 40 -1.55 -27.70 -3.28
C SER A 40 -0.83 -27.36 -1.97
N ALA A 41 -0.37 -26.11 -1.84
CA ALA A 41 0.28 -25.62 -0.64
C ALA A 41 -0.74 -25.18 0.42
N THR A 42 -0.32 -25.20 1.68
CA THR A 42 -1.11 -24.66 2.79
C THR A 42 -0.70 -23.21 3.01
N TYR A 43 -1.70 -22.34 3.19
CA TYR A 43 -1.50 -20.93 3.46
C TYR A 43 -2.21 -20.53 4.75
N LEU A 44 -1.51 -19.80 5.61
CA LEU A 44 -2.12 -19.10 6.73
C LEU A 44 -2.25 -17.63 6.38
N LYS A 45 -3.45 -17.07 6.58
CA LYS A 45 -3.72 -15.65 6.41
C LYS A 45 -3.29 -14.91 7.67
N LEU A 46 -2.45 -13.90 7.50
CA LEU A 46 -2.04 -12.99 8.56
C LEU A 46 -2.56 -11.59 8.19
N GLU A 47 -3.18 -10.90 9.15
CA GLU A 47 -3.75 -9.57 8.96
C GLU A 47 -3.00 -8.56 9.82
N VAL A 48 -2.53 -7.48 9.20
CA VAL A 48 -1.71 -6.45 9.83
C VAL A 48 -2.36 -5.09 9.62
N GLY A 49 -2.88 -4.49 10.69
CA GLY A 49 -3.52 -3.16 10.67
C GLY A 49 -2.60 -2.02 11.10
N SER A 50 -1.33 -2.28 11.43
CA SER A 50 -0.36 -1.25 11.84
C SER A 50 1.03 -1.57 11.30
N ASP A 51 1.88 -0.55 11.17
CA ASP A 51 3.28 -0.77 10.85
C ASP A 51 4.01 -1.33 12.07
N GLY A 52 4.83 -2.36 11.88
CA GLY A 52 5.57 -2.95 12.99
C GLY A 52 6.35 -4.21 12.66
N VAL A 53 6.98 -4.77 13.70
CA VAL A 53 7.59 -6.10 13.65
C VAL A 53 6.65 -7.08 14.32
N TYR A 54 6.19 -8.06 13.56
CA TYR A 54 5.25 -9.07 14.00
C TYR A 54 5.96 -10.40 14.20
N ALA A 55 5.55 -11.16 15.23
CA ALA A 55 6.04 -12.49 15.49
C ALA A 55 4.89 -13.49 15.41
N VAL A 56 5.06 -14.55 14.62
CA VAL A 56 4.20 -15.73 14.61
C VAL A 56 4.93 -16.81 15.39
N THR A 57 4.42 -17.15 16.56
CA THR A 57 5.07 -18.12 17.45
C THR A 57 4.81 -19.54 16.98
N GLY A 58 5.67 -20.48 17.39
CA GLY A 58 5.44 -21.91 17.18
C GLY A 58 4.10 -22.36 17.78
N SER A 59 3.69 -21.76 18.90
CA SER A 59 2.37 -22.00 19.50
C SER A 59 1.23 -21.57 18.57
N ASP A 60 1.31 -20.39 17.96
CA ASP A 60 0.30 -19.90 16.99
C ASP A 60 0.21 -20.83 15.76
N LEU A 61 1.38 -21.28 15.28
CA LEU A 61 1.47 -22.23 14.17
C LEU A 61 0.86 -23.59 14.53
N ALA A 62 1.21 -24.14 15.69
CA ALA A 62 0.64 -25.42 16.16
C ALA A 62 -0.88 -25.33 16.34
N ASN A 63 -1.39 -24.23 16.91
CA ASN A 63 -2.82 -23.98 17.06
C ASN A 63 -3.54 -23.84 15.71
N SER A 64 -2.83 -23.41 14.68
CA SER A 64 -3.30 -23.33 13.30
C SER A 64 -3.14 -24.66 12.53
N GLY A 65 -2.72 -25.73 13.19
CA GLY A 65 -2.57 -27.07 12.60
C GLY A 65 -1.25 -27.33 11.89
N VAL A 66 -0.24 -26.46 12.05
CA VAL A 66 1.09 -26.65 11.46
C VAL A 66 1.86 -27.73 12.22
N PRO A 67 2.36 -28.78 11.54
CA PRO A 67 3.11 -29.86 12.20
C PRO A 67 4.57 -29.44 12.43
N LEU A 68 4.84 -28.70 13.52
CA LEU A 68 6.15 -28.07 13.81
C LEU A 68 7.36 -29.01 13.71
N LEU A 69 7.18 -30.29 14.04
CA LEU A 69 8.26 -31.29 14.05
C LEU A 69 8.65 -31.81 12.66
N SER A 70 7.76 -31.68 11.66
CA SER A 70 8.00 -32.17 10.29
C SER A 70 8.21 -31.05 9.28
N VAL A 71 8.07 -29.79 9.69
CA VAL A 71 8.31 -28.63 8.83
C VAL A 71 9.73 -28.13 9.04
N ASP A 72 10.49 -28.04 7.95
CA ASP A 72 11.79 -27.38 7.93
C ASP A 72 11.60 -25.86 8.15
N PRO A 73 12.14 -25.27 9.23
CA PRO A 73 12.10 -23.83 9.47
C PRO A 73 12.67 -22.98 8.32
N ALA A 74 13.60 -23.50 7.53
CA ALA A 74 14.17 -22.82 6.37
C ALA A 74 13.17 -22.70 5.21
N SER A 75 12.12 -23.52 5.17
CA SER A 75 11.12 -23.54 4.08
C SER A 75 10.01 -22.49 4.23
N PHE A 76 9.88 -21.85 5.40
CA PHE A 76 8.85 -20.81 5.61
C PHE A 76 9.08 -19.60 4.71
N ARG A 77 7.97 -19.07 4.19
CA ARG A 77 7.88 -17.89 3.32
C ARG A 77 6.71 -17.03 3.74
N ILE A 78 6.88 -15.72 3.70
CA ILE A 78 5.77 -14.77 3.85
C ILE A 78 5.63 -14.02 2.52
N ILE A 79 4.40 -13.95 2.02
CA ILE A 79 4.07 -13.34 0.73
C ILE A 79 3.11 -12.17 0.99
N GLU A 80 3.44 -11.01 0.44
CA GLU A 80 2.62 -9.79 0.42
C GLU A 80 2.33 -9.44 -1.04
N SER A 81 1.05 -9.34 -1.42
CA SER A 81 0.66 -8.93 -2.78
C SER A 81 1.40 -9.67 -3.91
N GLY A 82 1.60 -10.98 -3.73
CA GLY A 82 2.29 -11.86 -4.67
C GLY A 82 3.83 -11.79 -4.64
N ARG A 83 4.42 -11.03 -3.71
CA ARG A 83 5.88 -10.90 -3.55
C ARG A 83 6.32 -11.47 -2.22
N GLU A 84 7.33 -12.31 -2.25
CA GLU A 84 7.95 -12.84 -1.04
C GLU A 84 8.75 -11.75 -0.31
N ILE A 85 8.57 -11.64 1.01
CA ILE A 85 9.32 -10.73 1.88
C ILE A 85 10.25 -11.50 2.81
N PRO A 86 11.40 -10.91 3.21
CA PRO A 86 12.31 -11.57 4.14
C PRO A 86 11.69 -11.71 5.53
N LEU A 87 11.89 -12.88 6.13
CA LEU A 87 11.53 -13.15 7.53
C LEU A 87 12.76 -13.53 8.35
N PHE A 88 12.65 -13.40 9.66
CA PHE A 88 13.62 -13.86 10.64
C PHE A 88 13.10 -15.10 11.34
N TYR A 89 13.90 -16.15 11.41
CA TYR A 89 13.61 -17.31 12.25
C TYR A 89 14.46 -17.26 13.52
N SER A 90 13.80 -17.41 14.66
CA SER A 90 14.42 -17.60 15.96
C SER A 90 14.05 -18.98 16.50
N GLY A 91 15.04 -19.87 16.52
CA GLY A 91 14.91 -21.16 17.18
C GLY A 91 16.24 -21.84 17.36
N ALA A 92 16.28 -22.83 18.25
CA ALA A 92 17.50 -23.56 18.60
C ALA A 92 17.88 -24.63 17.55
N ASN A 93 16.88 -25.21 16.88
CA ASN A 93 17.07 -26.26 15.89
C ASN A 93 16.83 -25.72 14.48
N PRO A 94 17.78 -25.89 13.53
CA PRO A 94 17.58 -25.49 12.15
C PRO A 94 16.66 -26.44 11.36
N ALA A 95 16.37 -27.65 11.86
CA ALA A 95 15.63 -28.68 11.13
C ALA A 95 14.18 -28.88 11.62
N SER A 96 13.79 -28.29 12.75
CA SER A 96 12.42 -28.35 13.26
C SER A 96 12.11 -27.14 14.13
N MET A 97 10.83 -26.86 14.32
CA MET A 97 10.35 -25.84 15.25
C MET A 97 9.81 -26.47 16.54
N THR A 98 9.89 -25.69 17.61
CA THR A 98 9.26 -25.91 18.90
C THR A 98 8.23 -24.80 19.18
N ALA A 99 7.40 -24.98 20.20
CA ALA A 99 6.36 -24.01 20.57
C ALA A 99 6.91 -22.65 21.01
N SER A 100 8.18 -22.58 21.46
CA SER A 100 8.87 -21.36 21.88
C SER A 100 9.61 -20.63 20.76
N ASP A 101 9.76 -21.26 19.59
CA ASP A 101 10.40 -20.63 18.43
C ASP A 101 9.44 -19.63 17.77
N TYR A 102 9.95 -18.73 16.94
CA TYR A 102 9.09 -17.78 16.23
C TYR A 102 9.65 -17.36 14.88
N LEU A 103 8.73 -16.96 14.00
CA LEU A 103 9.01 -16.27 12.74
C LEU A 103 8.68 -14.80 12.93
N ALA A 104 9.61 -13.90 12.66
CA ALA A 104 9.38 -12.46 12.70
C ALA A 104 9.47 -11.82 11.31
N PHE A 105 8.62 -10.85 11.05
CA PHE A 105 8.59 -10.11 9.79
C PHE A 105 8.20 -8.65 10.02
N VAL A 106 8.56 -7.78 9.07
CA VAL A 106 8.12 -6.39 9.06
C VAL A 106 6.78 -6.34 8.34
N GLY A 107 5.71 -6.08 9.09
CA GLY A 107 4.37 -5.88 8.58
C GLY A 107 4.09 -4.38 8.40
N ARG A 108 3.31 -4.05 7.39
CA ARG A 108 2.87 -2.69 7.10
C ARG A 108 1.37 -2.63 6.99
N ARG A 109 0.77 -1.56 7.52
CA ARG A 109 -0.65 -1.26 7.27
C ARG A 109 -0.89 -0.97 5.80
N ASN A 110 -2.12 -1.12 5.36
CA ASN A 110 -2.52 -0.76 4.02
C ASN A 110 -2.78 0.76 3.96
N THR A 111 -2.01 1.45 3.12
CA THR A 111 -2.14 2.89 2.87
C THR A 111 -2.98 3.20 1.63
N GLY A 112 -3.47 2.18 0.92
CA GLY A 112 -4.14 2.35 -0.37
C GLY A 112 -3.19 2.51 -1.55
N ALA A 113 -1.88 2.32 -1.36
CA ALA A 113 -0.89 2.50 -2.42
C ALA A 113 -1.14 1.65 -3.69
N ALA A 114 -1.79 0.50 -3.54
CA ALA A 114 -2.14 -0.39 -4.66
C ALA A 114 -3.46 -0.01 -5.36
N GLU A 115 -4.15 1.04 -4.89
CA GLU A 115 -5.49 1.42 -5.35
C GLU A 115 -5.47 2.41 -6.52
N ASP A 116 -4.30 2.72 -7.09
CA ASP A 116 -4.15 3.67 -8.22
C ASP A 116 -5.05 3.33 -9.42
N TYR A 117 -5.41 2.06 -9.59
CA TYR A 117 -6.34 1.61 -10.64
C TYR A 117 -7.77 2.18 -10.48
N LEU A 118 -8.18 2.57 -9.27
CA LEU A 118 -9.45 3.27 -9.03
C LEU A 118 -9.41 4.72 -9.51
N TYR A 119 -8.22 5.23 -9.82
CA TYR A 119 -7.95 6.63 -10.09
C TYR A 119 -7.35 6.84 -11.49
N ASP A 120 -7.78 6.02 -12.47
CA ASP A 120 -7.25 5.99 -13.84
C ASP A 120 -5.72 5.78 -13.91
N GLY A 121 -5.12 5.17 -12.89
CA GLY A 121 -3.67 5.01 -12.78
C GLY A 121 -2.92 6.30 -12.44
N ASP A 122 -3.62 7.35 -12.01
CA ASP A 122 -3.06 8.63 -11.58
C ASP A 122 -3.08 8.75 -10.05
N PRO A 123 -1.95 8.51 -9.36
CA PRO A 123 -1.89 8.53 -7.91
C PRO A 123 -2.18 9.91 -7.29
N SER A 124 -2.13 10.98 -8.11
CA SER A 124 -2.44 12.35 -7.66
C SER A 124 -3.94 12.59 -7.46
N ARG A 125 -4.79 11.71 -8.01
CA ARG A 125 -6.25 11.78 -7.85
C ARG A 125 -6.74 10.95 -6.66
N ARG A 126 -5.84 10.45 -5.83
CA ARG A 126 -6.17 9.75 -4.59
C ARG A 126 -6.60 10.73 -3.53
N SER A 127 -7.58 10.32 -2.73
CA SER A 127 -8.08 11.11 -1.60
C SER A 127 -7.09 11.23 -0.46
N SER A 128 -6.21 10.23 -0.32
CA SER A 128 -5.23 10.11 0.74
C SER A 128 -4.05 9.29 0.25
N THR A 129 -2.85 9.64 0.71
CA THR A 129 -1.64 8.81 0.58
C THR A 129 -1.37 7.98 1.83
N TYR A 130 -2.21 8.12 2.85
CA TYR A 130 -2.05 7.50 4.17
C TYR A 130 -3.17 6.47 4.47
N ASN A 131 -4.38 6.70 3.98
CA ASN A 131 -5.55 5.87 4.22
C ASN A 131 -6.01 5.17 2.92
N SER A 132 -6.19 3.85 3.00
CA SER A 132 -6.90 3.06 1.97
C SER A 132 -8.38 3.41 1.93
N LEU A 133 -9.00 3.33 0.75
CA LEU A 133 -10.45 3.43 0.61
C LEU A 133 -11.22 2.24 1.21
N PHE A 134 -10.58 1.08 1.34
CA PHE A 134 -11.24 -0.17 1.70
C PHE A 134 -10.90 -0.66 3.10
N SER A 135 -9.62 -0.65 3.47
CA SER A 135 -9.16 -1.21 4.73
C SER A 135 -7.74 -0.76 5.05
N ASP A 136 -7.47 -0.45 6.32
CA ASP A 136 -6.13 -0.22 6.85
C ASP A 136 -5.29 -1.52 6.99
N THR A 137 -5.90 -2.67 6.73
CA THR A 137 -5.32 -3.98 7.00
C THR A 137 -4.68 -4.59 5.75
N THR A 138 -3.38 -4.85 5.82
CA THR A 138 -2.66 -5.63 4.79
C THR A 138 -2.78 -7.12 5.09
N THR A 139 -3.03 -7.92 4.05
CA THR A 139 -3.01 -9.38 4.15
C THR A 139 -1.64 -9.92 3.73
N TYR A 140 -1.05 -10.72 4.61
CA TYR A 140 0.13 -11.53 4.34
C TYR A 140 -0.24 -13.01 4.32
N TRP A 141 0.46 -13.79 3.49
CA TRP A 141 0.29 -15.23 3.40
C TRP A 141 1.54 -15.93 3.87
N LEU A 142 1.43 -16.70 4.95
CA LEU A 142 2.50 -17.57 5.42
C LEU A 142 2.31 -18.96 4.83
N THR A 143 3.36 -19.50 4.23
CA THR A 143 3.40 -20.86 3.70
C THR A 143 4.75 -21.51 3.96
N TRP A 144 4.82 -22.83 3.83
CA TRP A 144 6.01 -23.63 4.04
C TRP A 144 5.94 -24.85 3.12
N ARG A 145 7.01 -25.07 2.34
CA ARG A 145 7.36 -26.28 1.56
C ARG A 145 8.43 -25.92 0.51
N GLY A 146 9.20 -26.93 0.11
CA GLY A 146 10.13 -26.81 -1.01
C GLY A 146 11.43 -26.06 -0.65
N ASN A 147 11.89 -25.21 -1.56
CA ASN A 147 13.17 -24.50 -1.42
C ASN A 147 13.15 -23.53 -0.23
N PRO A 148 14.33 -23.19 0.32
CA PRO A 148 14.44 -22.18 1.36
C PRO A 148 13.77 -20.86 0.97
N GLY A 149 13.10 -20.24 1.94
CA GLY A 149 12.52 -18.91 1.79
C GLY A 149 13.51 -17.78 2.03
N SER A 150 13.07 -16.56 1.76
CA SER A 150 13.79 -15.31 1.93
C SER A 150 14.02 -15.02 3.41
N ARG A 151 15.23 -14.57 3.74
CA ARG A 151 15.65 -14.34 5.14
C ARG A 151 16.20 -12.94 5.32
N MET A 152 15.97 -12.37 6.50
CA MET A 152 16.63 -11.13 6.91
C MET A 152 18.14 -11.35 7.07
N GLU A 153 18.94 -10.37 6.67
CA GLU A 153 20.38 -10.39 6.90
C GLU A 153 20.67 -10.30 8.41
N ARG A 154 21.55 -11.17 8.91
CA ARG A 154 22.03 -11.12 10.29
C ARG A 154 23.30 -10.28 10.37
N VAL A 155 23.17 -9.08 10.88
CA VAL A 155 24.33 -8.24 11.21
C VAL A 155 24.76 -8.55 12.65
N PRO A 156 25.99 -9.06 12.88
CA PRO A 156 26.48 -9.29 14.24
C PRO A 156 26.53 -7.95 15.00
N PRO A 157 26.29 -7.97 16.32
CA PRO A 157 26.40 -6.74 17.11
C PRO A 157 27.82 -6.20 16.96
N SER A 158 27.95 -4.96 16.48
CA SER A 158 29.23 -4.27 16.40
C SER A 158 29.87 -4.26 17.79
N ALA A 159 31.08 -4.78 17.92
CA ALA A 159 31.85 -4.71 19.16
C ALA A 159 32.27 -3.26 19.41
N GLY A 160 31.42 -2.49 20.08
CA GLY A 160 31.64 -1.09 20.41
C GLY A 160 30.40 -0.48 21.05
N THR A 161 30.57 0.61 21.79
CA THR A 161 29.45 1.44 22.25
C THR A 161 28.60 1.79 21.03
N VAL A 162 27.36 1.29 20.98
CA VAL A 162 26.40 1.73 19.97
C VAL A 162 26.23 3.22 20.21
N ALA A 163 26.85 4.05 19.36
CA ALA A 163 26.55 5.47 19.35
C ALA A 163 25.04 5.57 19.22
N LEU A 164 24.38 6.28 20.15
CA LEU A 164 22.94 6.52 20.07
C LEU A 164 22.67 7.15 18.71
N GLY A 165 22.23 6.32 17.78
CA GLY A 165 21.96 6.74 16.42
C GLY A 165 20.72 7.60 16.46
N THR A 166 20.83 8.83 15.98
CA THR A 166 19.64 9.61 15.65
C THR A 166 18.97 8.94 14.46
N THR A 167 17.80 8.34 14.66
CA THR A 167 16.96 7.90 13.54
C THR A 167 15.96 9.01 13.22
N ARG A 168 15.62 9.15 11.94
CA ARG A 168 14.46 9.95 11.54
C ARG A 168 13.25 9.06 11.57
N ASP A 169 12.17 9.57 12.12
CA ASP A 169 10.85 8.95 12.08
C ASP A 169 9.82 10.00 11.65
N THR A 170 8.73 9.54 11.07
CA THR A 170 7.63 10.37 10.58
C THR A 170 6.38 10.01 11.34
N LEU A 171 5.80 10.98 12.03
CA LEU A 171 4.53 10.82 12.72
C LEU A 171 3.43 11.56 11.97
N HIS A 172 2.34 10.85 11.65
CA HIS A 172 1.15 11.43 11.07
C HIS A 172 0.14 11.74 12.18
N LEU A 173 -0.06 13.03 12.46
CA LEU A 173 -0.94 13.50 13.53
C LEU A 173 -2.29 14.01 13.01
N GLU A 174 -2.41 14.27 11.71
CA GLU A 174 -3.62 14.83 11.10
C GLU A 174 -4.73 13.75 11.00
N PRO A 175 -5.92 13.97 11.57
CA PRO A 175 -7.13 13.22 11.31
C PRO A 175 -7.92 13.85 10.17
N ASP A 176 -8.55 13.00 9.36
CA ASP A 176 -9.44 13.37 8.26
C ASP A 176 -10.84 13.74 8.78
N ASN A 177 -10.98 14.91 9.42
CA ASN A 177 -12.23 15.30 10.11
C ASN A 177 -13.25 16.02 9.24
N THR A 178 -12.82 16.85 8.28
CA THR A 178 -13.73 17.65 7.46
C THR A 178 -13.42 17.43 5.99
N TYR A 179 -14.45 17.09 5.22
CA TYR A 179 -14.35 16.95 3.77
C TYR A 179 -14.68 18.27 3.07
N TYR A 180 -13.84 18.66 2.13
CA TYR A 180 -14.05 19.82 1.25
C TYR A 180 -14.29 19.33 -0.18
N PRO A 181 -15.44 19.65 -0.80
CA PRO A 181 -15.87 19.08 -2.09
C PRO A 181 -15.20 19.73 -3.32
N GLY A 182 -14.06 20.41 -3.16
CA GLY A 182 -13.34 21.04 -4.26
C GLY A 182 -14.08 22.22 -4.92
N ASP A 183 -13.76 22.48 -6.19
CA ASP A 183 -14.42 23.52 -6.98
C ASP A 183 -15.88 23.14 -7.29
N SER A 184 -16.77 24.12 -7.19
CA SER A 184 -18.17 24.00 -7.62
C SER A 184 -18.35 23.50 -9.05
N ALA A 185 -17.43 23.82 -9.97
CA ALA A 185 -17.47 23.39 -11.36
C ALA A 185 -17.16 21.90 -11.55
N SER A 186 -16.56 21.26 -10.55
CA SER A 186 -16.10 19.88 -10.58
C SER A 186 -16.96 18.94 -9.72
N ARG A 187 -18.00 19.48 -9.08
CA ARG A 187 -18.92 18.70 -8.23
C ARG A 187 -19.60 17.59 -9.05
N GLY A 188 -19.49 16.36 -8.55
CA GLY A 188 -20.08 15.17 -9.18
C GLY A 188 -19.10 14.34 -10.01
N ASN A 189 -17.82 14.72 -10.06
CA ASN A 189 -16.77 13.82 -10.54
C ASN A 189 -16.57 12.68 -9.53
N PRO A 190 -16.59 11.40 -9.94
CA PRO A 190 -16.28 10.29 -9.06
C PRO A 190 -14.79 10.23 -8.64
N LEU A 191 -13.91 10.93 -9.35
CA LEU A 191 -12.49 11.08 -9.01
C LEU A 191 -12.29 12.35 -8.18
N TYR A 192 -11.37 12.30 -7.22
CA TYR A 192 -11.00 13.50 -6.46
C TYR A 192 -10.44 14.54 -7.43
N THR A 193 -11.03 15.71 -7.37
CA THR A 193 -10.66 16.84 -8.23
C THR A 193 -9.76 17.82 -7.52
N ASP A 194 -9.20 18.74 -8.28
CA ASP A 194 -8.33 19.77 -7.74
C ASP A 194 -8.99 20.46 -6.52
N ARG A 195 -8.27 20.45 -5.39
CA ARG A 195 -8.68 21.05 -4.10
C ARG A 195 -9.78 20.30 -3.37
N GLU A 196 -10.22 19.14 -3.85
CA GLU A 196 -11.13 18.25 -3.14
C GLU A 196 -10.35 17.37 -2.17
N GLY A 197 -10.86 17.14 -0.96
CA GLY A 197 -10.15 16.28 0.00
C GLY A 197 -10.59 16.45 1.44
N TYR A 198 -10.08 15.56 2.28
CA TYR A 198 -10.20 15.71 3.73
C TYR A 198 -9.13 16.66 4.25
N TYR A 199 -9.48 17.41 5.28
CA TYR A 199 -8.53 18.20 6.05
C TYR A 199 -8.86 18.09 7.53
N TRP A 200 -7.83 18.29 8.34
CA TRP A 200 -7.95 18.25 9.78
C TRP A 200 -8.77 19.40 10.35
N ALA A 201 -8.25 20.62 10.17
CA ALA A 201 -8.80 21.83 10.72
C ALA A 201 -8.31 23.01 9.89
N ARG A 202 -9.15 24.04 9.74
CA ARG A 202 -8.72 25.30 9.14
C ARG A 202 -7.93 26.10 10.16
N VAL A 203 -6.67 26.38 9.86
CA VAL A 203 -5.85 27.34 10.60
C VAL A 203 -5.97 28.68 9.87
N ALA A 204 -6.52 29.73 10.48
CA ALA A 204 -6.78 31.02 9.80
C ALA A 204 -6.17 32.23 10.55
N HIS A 205 -5.83 33.27 9.77
CA HIS A 205 -5.20 34.50 10.26
C HIS A 205 -6.19 35.67 10.34
N ASN A 206 -7.33 35.57 11.03
CA ASN A 206 -8.22 36.74 11.21
C ASN A 206 -8.75 36.97 12.65
N THR A 207 -7.94 37.76 13.36
CA THR A 207 -8.24 38.89 14.27
C THR A 207 -9.27 38.83 15.41
N ASN A 208 -10.08 37.80 15.67
CA ASN A 208 -10.93 37.81 16.90
C ASN A 208 -11.17 36.46 17.59
N GLN A 209 -10.56 35.37 17.14
CA GLN A 209 -10.55 34.10 17.88
C GLN A 209 -9.11 33.79 18.28
N GLY A 210 -8.90 33.68 19.59
CA GLY A 210 -7.61 33.66 20.27
C GLY A 210 -6.63 32.59 19.80
N ASP A 211 -5.36 32.94 19.97
CA ASP A 211 -4.13 32.14 19.98
C ASP A 211 -4.04 30.88 19.10
N ARG A 212 -3.24 31.04 18.04
CA ARG A 212 -2.77 30.02 17.10
C ARG A 212 -1.69 29.14 17.72
N GLU A 213 -2.07 28.41 18.73
CA GLU A 213 -1.19 27.49 19.41
C GLU A 213 -1.88 26.15 19.51
N ARG A 214 -1.22 25.15 18.94
CA ARG A 214 -1.60 23.78 19.10
C ARG A 214 -0.44 23.04 19.71
N THR A 215 -0.73 22.24 20.73
CA THR A 215 0.25 21.35 21.33
C THR A 215 -0.26 19.94 21.08
N ASP A 216 0.60 19.11 20.51
CA ASP A 216 0.36 17.69 20.30
C ASP A 216 1.40 16.90 21.10
N ASP A 217 0.93 15.97 21.91
CA ASP A 217 1.81 15.10 22.69
C ASP A 217 2.16 13.88 21.85
N VAL A 218 3.45 13.71 21.57
CA VAL A 218 3.97 12.58 20.79
C VAL A 218 4.56 11.57 21.74
N GLN A 219 3.90 10.43 21.92
CA GLN A 219 4.52 9.31 22.60
C GLN A 219 5.48 8.60 21.64
N LEU A 220 6.78 8.79 21.83
CA LEU A 220 7.78 8.01 21.08
C LEU A 220 7.67 6.55 21.49
N SER A 221 7.44 5.66 20.51
CA SER A 221 7.54 4.22 20.73
C SER A 221 8.98 3.93 21.15
N SER A 222 9.12 3.47 22.39
CA SER A 222 10.38 3.36 23.11
C SER A 222 11.51 2.72 22.30
N ALA A 223 12.50 3.52 21.88
CA ALA A 223 13.80 3.00 21.51
C ALA A 223 14.52 2.63 22.83
N ARG A 224 14.40 1.36 23.24
CA ARG A 224 15.13 0.75 24.39
C ARG A 224 15.57 1.75 25.46
N SER A 225 14.69 2.10 26.39
CA SER A 225 15.15 2.65 27.66
C SER A 225 14.63 1.79 28.78
N SER A 226 15.51 1.39 29.68
CA SER A 226 15.19 0.78 30.98
C SER A 226 14.46 1.74 31.93
N THR A 227 13.94 2.85 31.41
CA THR A 227 13.10 3.84 32.08
C THR A 227 11.92 4.19 31.19
N ALA A 228 10.74 4.33 31.79
CA ALA A 228 9.50 4.77 31.16
C ALA A 228 9.54 6.28 30.81
N ASP A 229 10.58 6.70 30.09
CA ASP A 229 10.78 8.11 29.76
C ASP A 229 9.88 8.48 28.57
N THR A 230 8.98 9.44 28.80
CA THR A 230 8.14 10.04 27.76
C THR A 230 8.81 11.33 27.28
N ALA A 231 9.05 11.46 25.98
CA ALA A 231 9.51 12.72 25.38
C ALA A 231 8.31 13.43 24.75
N PHE A 232 8.25 14.76 24.87
CA PHE A 232 7.18 15.57 24.27
C PHE A 232 7.78 16.49 23.20
N VAL A 233 7.20 16.50 22.00
CA VAL A 233 7.56 17.44 20.93
C VAL A 233 6.46 18.49 20.81
N ARG A 234 6.75 19.74 21.14
CA ARG A 234 5.82 20.85 20.94
C ARG A 234 6.03 21.49 19.57
N VAL A 235 5.03 21.41 18.70
CA VAL A 235 5.05 22.05 17.38
C VAL A 235 4.12 23.26 17.38
N ARG A 236 4.64 24.46 17.11
CA ARG A 236 3.83 25.67 16.93
C ARG A 236 3.75 26.04 15.45
N LEU A 237 2.53 26.14 14.93
CA LEU A 237 2.27 26.58 13.55
C LEU A 237 1.70 28.01 13.57
N ASN A 238 2.36 28.95 12.89
CA ASN A 238 1.87 30.32 12.71
C ASN A 238 1.61 30.62 11.23
N SER A 239 0.69 29.87 10.65
CA SER A 239 0.32 29.95 9.23
C SER A 239 -1.20 30.01 9.06
N GLU A 240 -1.65 30.38 7.86
CA GLU A 240 -3.02 30.17 7.42
C GLU A 240 -3.05 29.03 6.40
N THR A 241 -3.88 28.02 6.64
CA THR A 241 -4.23 27.04 5.61
C THR A 241 -5.14 27.73 4.61
N THR A 242 -4.60 28.06 3.44
CA THR A 242 -5.45 28.42 2.31
C THR A 242 -6.30 27.20 1.95
N SER A 243 -7.58 27.39 1.67
CA SER A 243 -8.56 26.33 1.36
C SER A 243 -8.30 25.58 0.04
N ARG A 244 -7.05 25.59 -0.44
CA ARG A 244 -6.62 25.07 -1.73
C ARG A 244 -5.58 23.95 -1.61
N HIS A 245 -5.29 23.47 -0.40
CA HIS A 245 -4.29 22.43 -0.20
C HIS A 245 -4.90 21.04 -0.42
N HIS A 246 -4.40 20.34 -1.43
CA HIS A 246 -4.52 18.89 -1.59
C HIS A 246 -3.25 18.29 -0.97
N VAL A 247 -3.37 17.26 -0.12
CA VAL A 247 -2.21 16.53 0.43
C VAL A 247 -1.87 15.37 -0.48
#